data_AF-A0A1U7M0C6-F1
#
_entry.id   AF-A0A1U7M0C6-F1
#
_cell.length_a   1.000
_cell.length_b   1.000
_cell.length_c   1.000
_cell.angle_alpha   90.00
_cell.angle_beta   90.00
_cell.angle_gamma   90.00
#
_symmetry.space_group_name_H-M   'P 1'
#
loop_
_entity.id
_entity.type
_entity.pdbx_description
1 polymer ?
#
loop_
_entity_poly.entity_id
_entity_poly.type
_entity_poly.pdbx_seq_one_letter_code
_entity_poly.pdbx_strand_id
1 'polypeptide(L)'
;MKIKKVCCGCLTIILAFLGIIFVMSFLINKASEKRALEELNYRETYIAETANLAVRIAKKNKLFPSVMIAQSILESNWGKSKLSQEYNNYFGIKAVKKEDGIVFETEEYVEDEAGRYMENFKKYSSKRDSFNHYAKLLTTANRYNKVKTAKDYKEAAKYIQEGGYATDPNYANKIISVIEKYDLNKYDEQ
;
A
#
# COMPACT_ATOMS: atom_id res chain seq x y z
N MET A 1 60.21 15.55 -25.88
CA MET A 1 58.82 15.44 -25.35
C MET A 1 58.85 15.65 -23.83
N LYS A 2 58.49 16.84 -23.33
CA LYS A 2 58.55 17.15 -21.88
C LYS A 2 57.25 16.69 -21.20
N ILE A 3 57.34 15.62 -20.44
CA ILE A 3 56.26 15.16 -19.56
C ILE A 3 56.12 16.20 -18.44
N LYS A 4 54.99 16.92 -18.38
CA LYS A 4 54.70 17.82 -17.26
C LYS A 4 54.61 16.96 -15.99
N LYS A 5 55.57 17.12 -15.08
CA LYS A 5 55.54 16.50 -13.75
C LYS A 5 54.30 17.02 -13.03
N VAL A 6 53.32 16.16 -12.81
CA VAL A 6 52.21 16.45 -11.89
C VAL A 6 52.84 16.71 -10.51
N CYS A 7 52.60 17.89 -9.94
CA CYS A 7 53.17 18.28 -8.67
C CYS A 7 52.61 17.34 -7.56
N CYS A 8 53.48 16.82 -6.69
CA CYS A 8 53.15 15.83 -5.64
C CYS A 8 51.92 16.21 -4.78
N GLY A 9 51.71 17.51 -4.55
CA GLY A 9 50.55 18.03 -3.81
C GLY A 9 49.19 17.85 -4.51
N CYS A 10 49.15 17.67 -5.84
CA CYS A 10 47.88 17.44 -6.55
C CYS A 10 47.40 15.98 -6.37
N LEU A 11 48.33 15.02 -6.29
CA LEU A 11 48.00 13.60 -6.10
C LEU A 11 47.46 13.30 -4.70
N THR A 12 48.02 13.93 -3.66
CA THR A 12 47.54 13.77 -2.28
C THR A 12 46.13 14.32 -2.09
N ILE A 13 45.81 15.45 -2.73
CA ILE A 13 44.47 16.03 -2.72
C ILE A 13 43.47 15.08 -3.39
N ILE A 14 43.80 14.54 -4.57
CA ILE A 14 42.93 13.61 -5.29
C ILE A 14 42.65 12.35 -4.45
N LEU A 15 43.68 11.76 -3.83
CA LEU A 15 43.52 10.58 -2.98
C LEU A 15 42.68 10.86 -1.73
N ALA A 16 42.84 12.04 -1.12
CA ALA A 16 41.99 12.46 0.00
C ALA A 16 40.52 12.61 -0.42
N PHE A 17 40.25 13.22 -1.58
CA PHE A 17 38.89 13.33 -2.13
C PHE A 17 38.28 11.96 -2.43
N LEU A 18 39.03 11.05 -3.05
CA LEU A 18 38.56 9.68 -3.31
C LEU A 18 38.26 8.92 -2.00
N GLY A 19 39.08 9.10 -0.97
CA GLY A 19 38.83 8.56 0.37
C GLY A 19 37.54 9.10 0.99
N ILE A 20 37.29 10.41 0.86
CA ILE A 20 36.04 11.03 1.35
C ILE A 20 34.83 10.50 0.58
N ILE A 21 34.89 10.41 -0.76
CA ILE A 21 33.81 9.86 -1.58
C ILE A 21 33.51 8.42 -1.19
N PHE A 22 34.55 7.61 -0.95
CA PHE A 22 34.39 6.22 -0.51
C PHE A 22 33.71 6.14 0.87
N VAL A 23 34.18 6.92 1.85
CA VAL A 23 33.57 6.95 3.20
C VAL A 23 32.12 7.43 3.13
N MET A 24 31.83 8.49 2.36
CA MET A 24 30.48 8.97 2.15
C MET A 24 29.60 7.91 1.50
N SER A 25 30.08 7.23 0.45
CA SER A 25 29.34 6.15 -0.21
C SER A 25 29.05 5.00 0.76
N PHE A 26 30.03 4.62 1.57
CA PHE A 26 29.86 3.59 2.61
C PHE A 26 28.81 3.98 3.66
N LEU A 27 28.84 5.22 4.16
CA LEU A 27 27.85 5.72 5.12
C LEU A 27 26.45 5.79 4.51
N ILE A 28 26.34 6.23 3.25
CA ILE A 28 25.07 6.25 2.50
C ILE A 28 24.51 4.83 2.36
N ASN A 29 25.34 3.86 1.97
CA ASN A 29 24.94 2.46 1.85
C ASN A 29 24.43 1.91 3.18
N LYS A 30 25.17 2.11 4.28
CA LYS A 30 24.76 1.67 5.62
C LYS A 30 23.44 2.31 6.07
N ALA A 31 23.23 3.60 5.76
CA ALA A 31 21.97 4.28 6.05
C ALA A 31 20.81 3.73 5.19
N SER A 32 21.07 3.38 3.93
CA SER A 32 20.07 2.80 3.04
C SER A 32 19.61 1.41 3.51
N GLU A 33 20.54 0.55 3.93
CA GLU A 33 20.24 -0.78 4.48
C GLU A 33 19.41 -0.67 5.76
N LYS A 34 19.79 0.24 6.66
CA LYS A 34 19.03 0.47 7.89
C LYS A 34 17.58 0.90 7.60
N ARG A 35 17.38 1.84 6.67
CA ARG A 35 16.02 2.27 6.26
C ARG A 35 15.23 1.14 5.62
N ALA A 36 15.88 0.32 4.79
CA ALA A 36 15.22 -0.83 4.17
C ALA A 36 14.76 -1.86 5.22
N LEU A 37 15.58 -2.11 6.24
CA LEU A 37 15.23 -2.99 7.36
C LEU A 37 14.09 -2.41 8.20
N GLU A 38 14.12 -1.11 8.51
CA GLU A 38 13.05 -0.42 9.25
C GLU A 38 11.72 -0.47 8.48
N GLU A 39 11.75 -0.24 7.17
CA GLU A 39 10.56 -0.38 6.31
C GLU A 39 10.05 -1.82 6.22
N LEU A 40 10.95 -2.81 6.14
CA LEU A 40 10.55 -4.22 6.16
C LEU A 40 9.86 -4.58 7.49
N ASN A 41 10.49 -4.25 8.62
CA ASN A 41 9.95 -4.50 9.95
C ASN A 41 8.58 -3.82 10.14
N TYR A 42 8.44 -2.58 9.66
CA TYR A 42 7.16 -1.86 9.69
C TYR A 42 6.07 -2.61 8.91
N ARG A 43 6.37 -3.07 7.70
CA ARG A 43 5.43 -3.79 6.83
C ARG A 43 4.99 -5.12 7.44
N GLU A 44 5.93 -5.88 7.99
CA GLU A 44 5.64 -7.12 8.69
C GLU A 44 4.75 -6.88 9.92
N THR A 45 5.05 -5.82 10.69
CA THR A 45 4.24 -5.42 11.85
C THR A 45 2.82 -5.05 11.43
N TYR A 46 2.66 -4.23 10.38
CA TYR A 46 1.35 -3.86 9.86
C TYR A 46 0.52 -5.08 9.44
N ILE A 47 1.13 -6.05 8.74
CA ILE A 47 0.46 -7.29 8.35
C ILE A 47 0.04 -8.07 9.58
N ALA A 48 0.94 -8.29 10.54
CA ALA A 48 0.68 -9.06 11.75
C ALA A 48 -0.48 -8.47 12.58
N GLU A 49 -0.47 -7.15 12.81
CA GLU A 49 -1.52 -6.46 13.56
C GLU A 49 -2.87 -6.48 12.84
N THR A 50 -2.85 -6.44 11.49
CA THR A 50 -4.06 -6.42 10.67
C THR A 50 -4.67 -7.80 10.51
N ALA A 51 -3.84 -8.85 10.42
CA ALA A 51 -4.26 -10.21 10.08
C ALA A 51 -5.36 -10.74 11.00
N ASN A 52 -5.19 -10.63 12.32
CA ASN A 52 -6.17 -11.12 13.29
C ASN A 52 -7.57 -10.50 13.10
N LEU A 53 -7.62 -9.21 12.76
CA LEU A 53 -8.87 -8.52 12.50
C LEU A 53 -9.46 -8.93 11.14
N ALA A 54 -8.62 -8.97 10.11
CA ALA A 54 -9.01 -9.30 8.75
C ALA A 54 -9.55 -10.73 8.65
N VAL A 55 -8.87 -11.71 9.24
CA VAL A 55 -9.28 -13.12 9.25
C VAL A 55 -10.69 -13.27 9.83
N ARG A 56 -10.93 -12.69 11.02
CA ARG A 56 -12.24 -12.76 11.67
C ARG A 56 -13.36 -12.13 10.85
N ILE A 57 -13.12 -10.93 10.31
CA ILE A 57 -14.17 -10.17 9.59
C ILE A 57 -14.41 -10.79 8.22
N ALA A 58 -13.37 -11.07 7.44
CA ALA A 58 -13.49 -11.59 6.09
C ALA A 58 -14.17 -12.96 6.10
N LYS A 59 -13.74 -13.90 6.96
CA LYS A 59 -14.33 -15.24 7.04
C LYS A 59 -15.79 -15.23 7.45
N LYS A 60 -16.15 -14.41 8.45
CA LYS A 60 -17.56 -14.21 8.85
C LYS A 60 -18.44 -13.77 7.67
N ASN A 61 -17.88 -13.05 6.70
CA ASN A 61 -18.58 -12.50 5.55
C ASN A 61 -18.34 -13.29 4.25
N LYS A 62 -17.72 -14.47 4.30
CA LYS A 62 -17.36 -15.29 3.13
C LYS A 62 -16.50 -14.51 2.11
N LEU A 63 -15.53 -13.76 2.61
CA LEU A 63 -14.51 -13.04 1.84
C LEU A 63 -13.12 -13.60 2.17
N PHE A 64 -12.14 -13.33 1.31
CA PHE A 64 -10.75 -13.72 1.50
C PHE A 64 -10.01 -12.75 2.43
N PRO A 65 -9.49 -13.21 3.60
CA PRO A 65 -8.60 -12.41 4.45
C PRO A 65 -7.42 -11.79 3.70
N SER A 66 -6.78 -12.52 2.78
CA SER A 66 -5.65 -12.06 1.97
C SER A 66 -5.99 -10.79 1.17
N VAL A 67 -7.15 -10.78 0.50
CA VAL A 67 -7.67 -9.64 -0.27
C VAL A 67 -7.96 -8.45 0.64
N MET A 68 -8.58 -8.67 1.80
CA MET A 68 -8.86 -7.60 2.76
C MET A 68 -7.56 -6.95 3.28
N ILE A 69 -6.54 -7.75 3.61
CA ILE A 69 -5.24 -7.24 4.04
C ILE A 69 -4.57 -6.47 2.88
N ALA A 70 -4.52 -7.05 1.69
CA ALA A 70 -3.87 -6.46 0.51
C ALA A 70 -4.51 -5.12 0.09
N GLN A 71 -5.83 -5.04 0.03
CA GLN A 71 -6.50 -3.76 -0.25
C GLN A 71 -6.27 -2.77 0.87
N SER A 72 -6.28 -3.19 2.14
CA SER A 72 -5.93 -2.26 3.23
C SER A 72 -4.50 -1.70 3.07
N ILE A 73 -3.54 -2.51 2.61
CA ILE A 73 -2.17 -2.07 2.35
C ILE A 73 -2.12 -1.02 1.24
N LEU A 74 -2.76 -1.30 0.10
CA LEU A 74 -2.77 -0.44 -1.07
C LEU A 74 -3.44 0.91 -0.76
N GLU A 75 -4.66 0.86 -0.22
CA GLU A 75 -5.51 2.04 -0.03
C GLU A 75 -5.04 2.95 1.10
N SER A 76 -4.33 2.41 2.10
CA SER A 76 -3.88 3.19 3.24
C SER A 76 -2.39 3.51 3.23
N ASN A 77 -1.67 3.12 2.18
CA ASN A 77 -0.21 3.12 2.14
C ASN A 77 0.38 2.48 3.40
N TRP A 78 0.05 1.21 3.66
CA TRP A 78 0.47 0.49 4.86
C TRP A 78 0.02 1.15 6.17
N GLY A 79 -1.12 1.82 6.18
CA GLY A 79 -1.63 2.60 7.33
C GLY A 79 -0.95 3.95 7.52
N LYS A 80 -0.02 4.35 6.65
CA LYS A 80 0.72 5.63 6.74
C LYS A 80 -0.06 6.82 6.17
N SER A 81 -1.15 6.59 5.42
CA SER A 81 -1.94 7.68 4.85
C SER A 81 -2.60 8.53 5.95
N LYS A 82 -2.70 9.84 5.72
CA LYS A 82 -3.43 10.74 6.63
C LYS A 82 -4.89 10.31 6.80
N LEU A 83 -5.51 9.82 5.72
CA LEU A 83 -6.88 9.30 5.73
C LEU A 83 -7.06 8.10 6.69
N SER A 84 -6.11 7.16 6.71
CA SER A 84 -6.13 6.02 7.64
C SER A 84 -5.76 6.40 9.06
N GLN A 85 -4.78 7.30 9.24
CA GLN A 85 -4.28 7.68 10.57
C GLN A 85 -5.27 8.55 11.35
N GLU A 86 -5.87 9.55 10.70
CA GLU A 86 -6.73 10.53 11.37
C GLU A 86 -8.21 10.13 11.35
N TYR A 87 -8.64 9.36 10.34
CA TYR A 87 -10.05 9.05 10.11
C TYR A 87 -10.36 7.56 10.06
N ASN A 88 -9.38 6.70 10.35
CA ASN A 88 -9.50 5.25 10.36
C ASN A 88 -10.07 4.65 9.05
N ASN A 89 -9.94 5.33 7.92
CA ASN A 89 -10.40 4.82 6.63
C ASN A 89 -9.23 4.13 5.90
N TYR A 90 -9.13 2.81 6.10
CA TYR A 90 -8.05 1.99 5.57
C TYR A 90 -8.31 1.47 4.15
N PHE A 91 -9.44 1.84 3.54
CA PHE A 91 -9.92 1.25 2.29
C PHE A 91 -10.33 2.29 1.24
N GLY A 92 -10.06 3.57 1.48
CA GLY A 92 -10.42 4.63 0.53
C GLY A 92 -11.93 4.75 0.26
N ILE A 93 -12.80 4.33 1.20
CA ILE A 93 -14.25 4.30 0.93
C ILE A 93 -14.79 5.73 0.88
N LYS A 94 -15.30 6.12 -0.29
CA LYS A 94 -15.95 7.43 -0.52
C LYS A 94 -17.28 7.54 0.25
N ALA A 95 -17.59 8.75 0.72
CA ALA A 95 -18.85 9.10 1.34
C ALA A 95 -19.82 9.68 0.29
N VAL A 96 -21.03 9.11 0.21
CA VAL A 96 -22.05 9.54 -0.75
C VAL A 96 -22.54 10.96 -0.47
N LYS A 97 -22.78 11.26 0.81
CA LYS A 97 -23.22 12.58 1.26
C LYS A 97 -22.04 13.38 1.80
N LYS A 98 -22.03 14.68 1.53
CA LYS A 98 -20.92 15.57 1.90
C LYS A 98 -20.73 15.65 3.42
N GLU A 99 -21.83 15.71 4.16
CA GLU A 99 -21.86 15.79 5.63
C GLU A 99 -21.33 14.52 6.31
N ASP A 100 -21.39 13.37 5.65
CA ASP A 100 -20.94 12.07 6.18
C ASP A 100 -19.43 11.84 6.01
N GLY A 101 -18.71 12.79 5.42
CA GLY A 101 -17.33 12.60 4.97
C GLY A 101 -16.36 13.70 5.34
N ILE A 102 -15.15 13.55 4.83
CA ILE A 102 -14.05 14.51 4.87
C ILE A 102 -13.42 14.59 3.49
N VAL A 103 -13.14 15.81 3.03
CA VAL A 103 -12.57 16.01 1.69
C VAL A 103 -11.05 15.87 1.76
N PHE A 104 -10.49 15.01 0.92
CA PHE A 104 -9.06 14.76 0.79
C PHE A 104 -8.65 14.71 -0.68
N GLU A 105 -7.40 15.11 -0.95
CA GLU A 105 -6.78 14.89 -2.25
C GLU A 105 -6.47 13.38 -2.41
N THR A 106 -6.82 12.82 -3.55
CA THR A 106 -6.52 11.43 -3.94
C THR A 106 -6.02 11.38 -5.38
N GLU A 107 -5.28 10.33 -5.72
CA GLU A 107 -4.92 10.03 -7.10
C GLU A 107 -6.04 9.21 -7.74
N GLU A 108 -6.52 9.62 -8.91
CA GLU A 108 -7.54 8.91 -9.69
C GLU A 108 -7.09 8.82 -11.15
N TYR A 109 -7.55 7.79 -11.85
CA TYR A 109 -7.37 7.65 -13.29
C TYR A 109 -8.63 8.16 -14.01
N VAL A 110 -8.45 9.15 -14.88
CA VAL A 110 -9.51 9.69 -15.75
C VAL A 110 -8.95 9.69 -17.16
N GLU A 111 -9.65 9.05 -18.11
CA GLU A 111 -9.16 8.88 -19.50
C GLU A 111 -7.75 8.23 -19.57
N ASP A 112 -7.51 7.23 -18.72
CA ASP A 112 -6.23 6.50 -18.59
C ASP A 112 -5.03 7.36 -18.12
N GLU A 113 -5.26 8.62 -17.72
CA GLU A 113 -4.26 9.49 -17.12
C GLU A 113 -4.45 9.62 -15.61
N ALA A 114 -3.35 9.52 -14.85
CA ALA A 114 -3.36 9.74 -13.41
C ALA A 114 -3.41 11.25 -13.10
N GLY A 115 -4.38 11.66 -12.28
CA GLY A 115 -4.53 13.03 -11.82
C GLY A 115 -4.84 13.10 -10.32
N ARG A 116 -4.74 14.31 -9.75
CA ARG A 116 -5.10 14.56 -8.34
C ARG A 116 -6.45 15.24 -8.24
N TYR A 117 -7.32 14.67 -7.42
CA TYR A 117 -8.71 15.10 -7.29
C TYR A 117 -9.11 15.21 -5.82
N MET A 118 -9.99 16.17 -5.53
CA MET A 118 -10.58 16.31 -4.20
C MET A 118 -11.82 15.43 -4.11
N GLU A 119 -11.77 14.45 -3.22
CA GLU A 119 -12.82 13.46 -3.05
C GLU A 119 -13.33 13.41 -1.62
N ASN A 120 -14.59 13.04 -1.46
CA ASN A 120 -15.25 12.97 -0.16
C ASN A 120 -15.14 11.55 0.40
N PHE A 121 -14.42 11.35 1.50
CA PHE A 121 -14.17 10.04 2.11
C PHE A 121 -14.90 9.85 3.42
N LYS A 122 -15.30 8.60 3.72
CA LYS A 122 -15.87 8.24 5.02
C LYS A 122 -14.85 8.39 6.13
N LYS A 123 -15.37 8.72 7.33
CA LYS A 123 -14.64 8.70 8.60
C LYS A 123 -15.17 7.57 9.47
N TYR A 124 -14.28 6.97 10.26
CA TYR A 124 -14.60 5.85 11.14
C TYR A 124 -14.07 6.09 12.55
N SER A 125 -14.78 5.60 13.55
CA SER A 125 -14.37 5.67 14.95
C SER A 125 -13.17 4.76 15.25
N SER A 126 -12.98 3.68 14.47
CA SER A 126 -11.87 2.75 14.66
C SER A 126 -11.50 2.01 13.37
N LYS A 127 -10.29 1.42 13.35
CA LYS A 127 -9.87 0.47 12.29
C LYS A 127 -10.85 -0.69 12.12
N ARG A 128 -11.46 -1.18 13.21
CA ARG A 128 -12.46 -2.26 13.13
C ARG A 128 -13.71 -1.82 12.36
N ASP A 129 -14.14 -0.58 12.54
CA ASP A 129 -15.36 -0.08 11.89
C ASP A 129 -15.18 0.08 10.38
N SER A 130 -14.01 0.50 9.92
CA SER A 130 -13.72 0.54 8.47
C SER A 130 -13.62 -0.85 7.86
N PHE A 131 -13.00 -1.82 8.54
CA PHE A 131 -12.95 -3.22 8.09
C PHE A 131 -14.35 -3.85 8.00
N ASN A 132 -15.20 -3.61 9.00
CA ASN A 132 -16.59 -4.07 8.97
C ASN A 132 -17.39 -3.41 7.84
N HIS A 133 -17.21 -2.11 7.62
CA HIS A 133 -17.88 -1.41 6.52
C HIS A 133 -17.43 -1.96 5.16
N TYR A 134 -16.13 -2.14 4.96
CA TYR A 134 -15.58 -2.74 3.75
C TYR A 134 -16.18 -4.12 3.47
N ALA A 135 -16.25 -5.00 4.48
CA ALA A 135 -16.89 -6.31 4.31
C ALA A 135 -18.38 -6.20 3.97
N LYS A 136 -19.10 -5.27 4.61
CA LYS A 136 -20.50 -4.98 4.29
C LYS A 136 -20.65 -4.48 2.85
N LEU A 137 -19.78 -3.57 2.40
CA LEU A 137 -19.81 -3.01 1.05
C LEU A 137 -19.71 -4.14 0.00
N LEU A 138 -18.68 -4.99 0.11
CA LEU A 138 -18.45 -6.08 -0.84
C LEU A 138 -19.54 -7.16 -0.82
N THR A 139 -20.25 -7.33 0.30
CA THR A 139 -21.28 -8.37 0.41
C THR A 139 -22.70 -7.90 0.08
N THR A 140 -22.95 -6.58 0.10
CA THR A 140 -24.31 -6.00 -0.02
C THR A 140 -24.52 -5.12 -1.24
N ALA A 141 -23.48 -4.46 -1.78
CA ALA A 141 -23.65 -3.65 -2.98
C ALA A 141 -23.76 -4.53 -4.23
N ASN A 142 -24.76 -4.24 -5.08
CA ASN A 142 -25.05 -5.03 -6.28
C ASN A 142 -23.84 -5.20 -7.22
N ARG A 143 -23.02 -4.14 -7.35
CA ARG A 143 -21.81 -4.15 -8.20
C ARG A 143 -20.74 -5.17 -7.77
N TYR A 144 -20.81 -5.68 -6.54
CA TYR A 144 -19.86 -6.68 -6.01
C TYR A 144 -20.51 -8.07 -5.82
N ASN A 145 -21.68 -8.33 -6.43
CA ASN A 145 -22.41 -9.59 -6.25
C ASN A 145 -21.58 -10.85 -6.58
N LYS A 146 -20.66 -10.77 -7.55
CA LYS A 146 -19.75 -11.86 -7.94
C LYS A 146 -18.65 -12.14 -6.91
N VAL A 147 -18.29 -11.18 -6.04
CA VAL A 147 -17.15 -11.35 -5.12
C VAL A 147 -17.33 -12.57 -4.21
N LYS A 148 -18.56 -12.87 -3.78
CA LYS A 148 -18.87 -14.03 -2.92
C LYS A 148 -18.84 -15.37 -3.67
N THR A 149 -18.81 -15.36 -5.00
CA THR A 149 -18.72 -16.58 -5.82
C THR A 149 -17.30 -16.88 -6.26
N ALA A 150 -16.33 -16.02 -5.91
CA ALA A 150 -14.92 -16.24 -6.20
C ALA A 150 -14.41 -17.51 -5.50
N LYS A 151 -13.65 -18.31 -6.24
CA LYS A 151 -13.05 -19.57 -5.79
C LYS A 151 -11.71 -19.35 -5.11
N ASP A 152 -11.01 -18.28 -5.46
CA ASP A 152 -9.73 -17.90 -4.91
C ASP A 152 -9.58 -16.36 -4.84
N TYR A 153 -8.48 -15.91 -4.25
CA TYR A 153 -8.19 -14.48 -4.11
C TYR A 153 -7.96 -13.78 -5.46
N LYS A 154 -7.54 -14.50 -6.50
CA LYS A 154 -7.30 -13.93 -7.85
C LYS A 154 -8.62 -13.59 -8.52
N GLU A 155 -9.58 -14.51 -8.45
CA GLU A 155 -10.93 -14.30 -8.93
C GLU A 155 -11.65 -13.21 -8.12
N ALA A 156 -11.46 -13.18 -6.80
CA ALA A 156 -12.00 -12.11 -5.96
C ALA A 156 -11.46 -10.73 -6.35
N ALA A 157 -10.13 -10.59 -6.57
CA ALA A 157 -9.53 -9.34 -7.01
C ALA A 157 -10.09 -8.87 -8.35
N LYS A 158 -10.28 -9.78 -9.31
CA LYS A 158 -10.91 -9.49 -10.60
C LYS A 158 -12.34 -8.98 -10.43
N TYR A 159 -13.17 -9.67 -9.65
CA TYR A 159 -14.55 -9.25 -9.40
C TYR A 159 -14.66 -7.91 -8.66
N ILE A 160 -13.70 -7.59 -7.80
CA ILE A 160 -13.63 -6.29 -7.13
C ILE A 160 -13.30 -5.17 -8.14
N GLN A 161 -12.37 -5.42 -9.08
CA GLN A 161 -12.10 -4.50 -10.18
C GLN A 161 -13.30 -4.35 -11.13
N GLU A 162 -13.94 -5.45 -11.55
CA GLU A 162 -15.16 -5.41 -12.38
C GLU A 162 -16.29 -4.63 -11.71
N GLY A 163 -16.38 -4.68 -10.37
CA GLY A 163 -17.33 -3.91 -9.59
C GLY A 163 -16.97 -2.42 -9.44
N GLY A 164 -15.88 -1.95 -10.05
CA GLY A 164 -15.47 -0.55 -10.07
C GLY A 164 -14.99 -0.03 -8.71
N TYR A 165 -14.20 -0.82 -7.97
CA TYR A 165 -13.62 -0.38 -6.70
C TYR A 165 -12.60 0.76 -6.88
N ALA A 166 -11.76 0.66 -7.91
CA ALA A 166 -10.77 1.66 -8.28
C ALA A 166 -10.84 1.96 -9.78
N THR A 167 -10.40 3.15 -10.16
CA THR A 167 -10.31 3.61 -11.56
C THR A 167 -9.07 3.06 -12.28
N ASP A 168 -8.08 2.56 -11.54
CA ASP A 168 -6.87 1.96 -12.07
C ASP A 168 -7.14 0.65 -12.85
N PRO A 169 -6.78 0.56 -14.15
CA PRO A 169 -7.02 -0.63 -14.96
C PRO A 169 -6.23 -1.87 -14.49
N ASN A 170 -5.18 -1.69 -13.67
CA ASN A 170 -4.33 -2.76 -13.16
C ASN A 170 -4.61 -3.12 -11.69
N TYR A 171 -5.72 -2.63 -11.12
CA TYR A 171 -5.98 -2.75 -9.68
C TYR A 171 -6.00 -4.21 -9.17
N ALA A 172 -6.63 -5.14 -9.88
CA ALA A 172 -6.65 -6.55 -9.53
C ALA A 172 -5.23 -7.14 -9.51
N ASN A 173 -4.40 -6.79 -10.49
CA ASN A 173 -3.00 -7.22 -10.54
C ASN A 173 -2.19 -6.66 -9.36
N LYS A 174 -2.46 -5.41 -8.93
CA LYS A 174 -1.83 -4.82 -7.74
C LYS A 174 -2.22 -5.59 -6.47
N ILE A 175 -3.51 -5.93 -6.30
CA ILE A 175 -3.96 -6.75 -5.17
C ILE A 175 -3.23 -8.10 -5.17
N ILE A 176 -3.26 -8.83 -6.28
CA ILE A 176 -2.62 -10.14 -6.43
C ILE A 176 -1.12 -10.04 -6.13
N SER A 177 -0.45 -9.02 -6.67
CA SER A 177 0.99 -8.81 -6.45
C SER A 177 1.32 -8.58 -4.98
N VAL A 178 0.48 -7.84 -4.23
CA VAL A 178 0.66 -7.67 -2.78
C VAL A 178 0.44 -8.99 -2.04
N ILE A 179 -0.60 -9.75 -2.42
CA ILE A 179 -0.88 -11.06 -1.81
C ILE A 179 0.30 -12.01 -1.99
N GLU A 180 0.79 -12.15 -3.22
CA GLU A 180 1.88 -13.09 -3.54
C GLU A 180 3.22 -12.63 -2.94
N LYS A 181 3.54 -11.32 -2.99
CA LYS A 181 4.78 -10.78 -2.45
C LYS A 181 4.93 -10.98 -0.94
N TYR A 182 3.83 -10.93 -0.20
CA TYR A 182 3.82 -11.04 1.26
C TYR A 182 3.23 -12.36 1.75
N ASP A 183 2.97 -13.31 0.84
CA ASP A 183 2.38 -14.62 1.13
C ASP A 183 1.13 -14.49 2.03
N LEU A 184 0.21 -13.60 1.63
CA LEU A 184 -0.98 -13.29 2.42
C LEU A 184 -2.07 -14.36 2.28
N ASN A 185 -2.02 -15.20 1.25
CA ASN A 185 -2.93 -16.32 1.05
C ASN A 185 -2.91 -17.32 2.20
N LYS A 186 -1.82 -17.42 2.98
CA LYS A 186 -1.77 -18.21 4.22
C LYS A 186 -2.85 -17.83 5.26
N TYR A 187 -3.40 -16.61 5.18
CA TYR A 187 -4.48 -16.16 6.06
C TYR A 187 -5.86 -16.64 5.60
N ASP A 188 -6.00 -17.05 4.33
CA ASP A 188 -7.25 -17.57 3.79
C ASP A 188 -7.57 -18.96 4.36
N GLU A 189 -6.55 -19.76 4.67
CA GLU A 189 -6.66 -21.15 5.14
C GLU A 189 -6.94 -21.30 6.65
N GLN A 190 -6.84 -20.21 7.43
CA GLN A 190 -6.98 -20.24 8.90
C GLN A 190 -8.37 -20.46 9.50
#